data_AF-A0A349WEL4-F1
#
_entry.id   AF-A0A349WEL4-F1
#
_cell.length_a   1.000
_cell.length_b   1.000
_cell.length_c   1.000
_cell.angle_alpha   90.00
_cell.angle_beta   90.00
_cell.angle_gamma   90.00
#
_symmetry.space_group_name_H-M   'P 1'
#
loop_
_entity.id
_entity.type
_entity.pdbx_description
1 polymer ?
#
loop_
_entity_poly.entity_id
_entity_poly.type
_entity_poly.pdbx_seq_one_letter_code
_entity_poly.pdbx_strand_id
1 'polypeptide(L)'
;MVLLRILFLSFGFSLSTKIHSSENFASYIPNIEVARGSWGQVTIPEVKKVLDLTAKQLFPSTQKRNWDSILVKQSNAGPMVLYERGQKGEYIVYLDTHGRYWCQYVFQFAHEIGHIICGFHKENRKHLWFEETICEVASLFALQSMSKQWKDFPPFPNLKNYADEFNKYATNRMNENSFSGLNKFHDWFRQNKDDLVQNPMDRSMNGKMSSVLLSYFTNDSFSWSACLHLNKRKNYATQGFDHYLYNWKKNCTLDGQKNFVQKISKLFGILLPK
;
A
#
# COMPACT_ATOMS: atom_id res chain seq x y z
N MET A 1 -36.58 37.80 5.87
CA MET A 1 -36.50 36.91 4.70
C MET A 1 -35.55 37.54 3.67
N VAL A 2 -34.24 37.31 3.79
CA VAL A 2 -33.25 37.38 2.68
C VAL A 2 -32.08 36.48 3.10
N LEU A 3 -31.68 35.61 2.18
CA LEU A 3 -30.81 34.45 2.36
C LEU A 3 -29.34 34.80 2.66
N LEU A 4 -28.77 34.15 3.67
CA LEU A 4 -27.33 34.05 3.86
C LEU A 4 -26.79 32.93 2.94
N ARG A 5 -26.08 33.30 1.87
CA ARG A 5 -25.33 32.34 1.04
C ARG A 5 -24.13 31.83 1.84
N ILE A 6 -24.20 30.58 2.31
CA ILE A 6 -23.05 29.86 2.85
C ILE A 6 -22.21 29.40 1.65
N LEU A 7 -21.11 30.11 1.40
CA LEU A 7 -20.02 29.61 0.56
C LEU A 7 -19.36 28.44 1.29
N PHE A 8 -19.58 27.22 0.78
CA PHE A 8 -18.76 26.06 1.12
C PHE A 8 -17.36 26.29 0.55
N LEU A 9 -16.45 26.79 1.38
CA LEU A 9 -15.01 26.68 1.13
C LEU A 9 -14.63 25.20 1.28
N SER A 10 -14.48 24.52 0.15
CA SER A 10 -13.80 23.25 0.06
C SER A 10 -12.35 23.45 0.50
N PHE A 11 -12.04 23.16 1.76
CA PHE A 11 -10.68 22.97 2.22
C PHE A 11 -10.14 21.69 1.60
N GLY A 12 -9.64 21.80 0.37
CA GLY A 12 -8.66 20.88 -0.16
C GLY A 12 -7.40 20.99 0.70
N PHE A 13 -7.25 20.09 1.67
CA PHE A 13 -5.99 19.93 2.37
C PHE A 13 -4.96 19.39 1.37
N SER A 14 -4.24 20.32 0.74
CA SER A 14 -2.90 20.10 0.24
C SER A 14 -2.08 19.50 1.39
N LEU A 15 -1.42 18.37 1.16
CA LEU A 15 -0.38 17.84 2.04
C LEU A 15 0.79 18.84 2.04
N SER A 16 0.63 19.92 2.79
CA SER A 16 1.66 20.90 3.06
C SER A 16 1.42 21.49 4.45
N THR A 17 1.65 20.68 5.47
CA THR A 17 1.93 21.18 6.81
C THR A 17 3.08 20.39 7.44
N LYS A 18 4.28 20.97 7.27
CA LYS A 18 5.41 20.93 8.20
C LYS A 18 5.89 19.54 8.64
N ILE A 19 6.51 18.82 7.71
CA ILE A 19 7.76 18.15 8.09
C ILE A 19 8.77 19.28 8.21
N HIS A 20 9.32 19.50 9.41
CA HIS A 20 10.43 20.44 9.60
C HIS A 20 11.48 20.15 8.52
N SER A 21 11.83 21.15 7.72
CA SER A 21 12.78 21.07 6.59
C SER A 21 14.22 20.72 7.02
N SER A 22 14.42 20.34 8.28
CA SER A 22 15.66 19.86 8.87
C SER A 22 15.61 18.39 9.33
N GLU A 23 14.46 17.72 9.26
CA GLU A 23 14.41 16.30 9.61
C GLU A 23 14.95 15.43 8.48
N ASN A 24 15.95 14.62 8.81
CA ASN A 24 16.54 13.68 7.87
C ASN A 24 15.51 12.57 7.53
N PHE A 25 14.85 12.71 6.37
CA PHE A 25 13.95 11.72 5.78
C PHE A 25 14.57 10.31 5.70
N ALA A 26 15.91 10.20 5.73
CA ALA A 26 16.60 8.91 5.78
C ALA A 26 16.18 8.05 6.97
N SER A 27 15.73 8.63 8.08
CA SER A 27 15.30 7.86 9.26
C SER A 27 13.94 7.15 9.06
N TYR A 28 13.14 7.59 8.10
CA TYR A 28 11.78 7.08 7.86
C TYR A 28 11.69 6.02 6.78
N ILE A 29 12.72 5.88 5.94
CA ILE A 29 12.72 5.00 4.78
C ILE A 29 13.81 3.95 5.00
N PRO A 30 13.54 2.66 4.80
CA PRO A 30 14.56 1.63 4.91
C PRO A 30 15.70 1.88 3.90
N ASN A 31 16.92 1.49 4.27
CA ASN A 31 17.99 1.40 3.27
C ASN A 31 17.65 0.28 2.29
N ILE A 32 17.59 0.60 0.99
CA ILE A 32 17.28 -0.36 -0.08
C ILE A 32 18.56 -0.70 -0.83
N GLU A 33 18.93 -1.97 -0.82
CA GLU A 33 20.01 -2.53 -1.62
C GLU A 33 19.43 -3.37 -2.76
N VAL A 34 20.02 -3.25 -3.96
CA VAL A 34 19.59 -4.02 -5.13
C VAL A 34 20.72 -4.96 -5.51
N ALA A 35 20.45 -6.26 -5.45
CA ALA A 35 21.42 -7.28 -5.80
C ALA A 35 21.72 -7.30 -7.31
N ARG A 36 22.90 -7.81 -7.67
CA ARG A 36 23.16 -8.21 -9.06
C ARG A 36 22.17 -9.30 -9.47
N GLY A 37 21.67 -9.22 -10.69
CA GLY A 37 20.66 -10.13 -11.22
C GLY A 37 20.31 -9.79 -12.67
N SER A 38 19.37 -10.55 -13.23
CA SER A 38 18.95 -10.46 -14.63
C SER A 38 17.97 -9.30 -14.86
N TRP A 39 18.38 -8.08 -14.54
CA TRP A 39 17.55 -6.87 -14.68
C TRP A 39 17.37 -6.41 -16.14
N GLY A 40 17.94 -7.09 -17.12
CA GLY A 40 17.89 -6.70 -18.53
C GLY A 40 18.80 -5.51 -18.84
N GLN A 41 18.30 -4.56 -19.62
CA GLN A 41 19.05 -3.40 -20.13
C GLN A 41 19.19 -2.22 -19.14
N VAL A 42 18.69 -2.37 -17.91
CA VAL A 42 18.76 -1.32 -16.90
C VAL A 42 19.86 -1.61 -15.88
N THR A 43 20.42 -0.55 -15.33
CA THR A 43 21.50 -0.63 -14.35
C THR A 43 20.95 -0.74 -12.93
N ILE A 44 21.74 -1.30 -12.02
CA ILE A 44 21.41 -1.38 -10.59
C ILE A 44 21.09 0.00 -9.99
N PRO A 45 21.87 1.08 -10.27
CA PRO A 45 21.52 2.42 -9.81
C PRO A 45 20.17 2.95 -10.33
N GLU A 46 19.80 2.66 -11.58
CA GLU A 46 18.49 3.04 -12.13
C GLU A 46 17.36 2.32 -11.39
N VAL A 47 17.47 1.01 -11.22
CA VAL A 47 16.49 0.21 -10.45
C VAL A 47 16.39 0.74 -9.04
N LYS A 48 17.51 0.87 -8.32
CA LYS A 48 17.54 1.39 -6.95
C LYS A 48 16.87 2.76 -6.86
N LYS A 49 17.14 3.67 -7.81
CA LYS A 49 16.53 5.01 -7.80
C LYS A 49 15.00 4.95 -7.90
N VAL A 50 14.45 4.06 -8.74
CA VAL A 50 13.00 3.86 -8.84
C VAL A 50 12.43 3.28 -7.55
N LEU A 51 13.07 2.26 -6.98
CA LEU A 51 12.61 1.65 -5.73
C LEU A 51 12.68 2.62 -4.53
N ASP A 52 13.73 3.44 -4.45
CA ASP A 52 13.86 4.50 -3.44
C ASP A 52 12.72 5.54 -3.57
N LEU A 53 12.34 5.89 -4.80
CA LEU A 53 11.20 6.79 -5.05
C LEU A 53 9.86 6.14 -4.71
N THR A 54 9.66 4.85 -5.00
CA THR A 54 8.48 4.10 -4.60
C THR A 54 8.35 4.04 -3.08
N ALA A 55 9.42 3.70 -2.37
CA ALA A 55 9.43 3.64 -0.91
C ALA A 55 9.08 4.98 -0.26
N LYS A 56 9.54 6.10 -0.86
CA LYS A 56 9.21 7.46 -0.42
C LYS A 56 7.71 7.78 -0.46
N GLN A 57 6.91 7.09 -1.28
CA GLN A 57 5.47 7.34 -1.33
C GLN A 57 4.74 6.75 -0.12
N LEU A 58 5.26 5.67 0.47
CA LEU A 58 4.54 4.87 1.48
C LEU A 58 5.13 5.03 2.89
N PHE A 59 6.45 4.82 3.04
CA PHE A 59 7.09 4.71 4.35
C PHE A 59 6.98 5.97 5.23
N PRO A 60 7.18 7.21 4.73
CA PRO A 60 7.07 8.40 5.56
C PRO A 60 5.68 8.55 6.22
N SER A 61 4.63 8.17 5.51
CA SER A 61 3.24 8.22 5.98
C SER A 61 2.95 7.23 7.12
N THR A 62 3.82 6.23 7.33
CA THR A 62 3.72 5.32 8.48
C THR A 62 4.14 5.98 9.80
N GLN A 63 4.91 7.07 9.73
CA GLN A 63 5.57 7.73 10.88
C GLN A 63 6.54 6.84 11.68
N LYS A 64 6.76 5.59 11.26
CA LYS A 64 7.76 4.70 11.87
C LYS A 64 9.15 5.07 11.36
N ARG A 65 10.09 5.20 12.29
CA ARG A 65 11.51 5.37 12.03
C ARG A 65 12.26 4.05 12.19
N ASN A 66 13.51 4.03 11.72
CA ASN A 66 14.47 2.94 11.92
C ASN A 66 13.92 1.61 11.41
N TRP A 67 13.62 1.56 10.11
CA TRP A 67 13.30 0.32 9.43
C TRP A 67 14.58 -0.49 9.21
N ASP A 68 14.47 -1.82 9.34
CA ASP A 68 15.51 -2.69 8.82
C ASP A 68 15.66 -2.50 7.31
N SER A 69 16.85 -2.74 6.79
CA SER A 69 17.11 -2.64 5.35
C SER A 69 16.30 -3.65 4.53
N ILE A 70 16.16 -3.36 3.24
CA ILE A 70 15.53 -4.23 2.26
C ILE A 70 16.58 -4.59 1.20
N LEU A 71 16.80 -5.88 0.99
CA LEU A 71 17.58 -6.41 -0.13
C LEU A 71 16.61 -6.89 -1.21
N VAL A 72 16.69 -6.24 -2.37
CA VAL A 72 15.85 -6.53 -3.53
C VAL A 72 16.62 -7.39 -4.54
N LYS A 73 15.98 -8.46 -5.00
CA LYS A 73 16.52 -9.43 -5.95
C LYS A 73 15.55 -9.62 -7.11
N GLN A 74 16.07 -9.97 -8.29
CA GLN A 74 15.24 -10.36 -9.44
C GLN A 74 14.85 -11.84 -9.34
N SER A 75 13.65 -12.17 -9.77
CA SER A 75 13.07 -13.53 -9.81
C SER A 75 12.25 -13.70 -11.08
N ASN A 76 12.05 -14.95 -11.53
CA ASN A 76 11.11 -15.31 -12.60
C ASN A 76 9.90 -16.11 -12.07
N ALA A 77 9.71 -16.13 -10.74
CA ALA A 77 8.68 -16.90 -10.05
C ALA A 77 7.58 -16.01 -9.45
N GLY A 78 7.44 -14.76 -9.94
CA GLY A 78 6.59 -13.73 -9.34
C GLY A 78 7.29 -12.90 -8.25
N PRO A 79 6.71 -11.72 -7.92
CA PRO A 79 7.15 -10.91 -6.80
C PRO A 79 6.77 -11.57 -5.47
N MET A 80 7.63 -11.40 -4.47
CA MET A 80 7.41 -11.98 -3.13
C MET A 80 8.38 -11.39 -2.10
N VAL A 81 7.89 -11.04 -0.91
CA VAL A 81 8.70 -10.84 0.29
C VAL A 81 8.86 -12.16 1.06
N LEU A 82 10.10 -12.50 1.42
CA LEU A 82 10.37 -13.71 2.20
C LEU A 82 10.07 -13.51 3.69
N TYR A 83 9.57 -14.56 4.34
CA TYR A 83 9.47 -14.60 5.80
C TYR A 83 10.85 -14.70 6.46
N GLU A 84 11.80 -15.40 5.83
CA GLU A 84 13.18 -15.40 6.29
C GLU A 84 13.85 -14.04 6.06
N ARG A 85 14.72 -13.67 7.00
CA ARG A 85 15.55 -12.47 6.90
C ARG A 85 16.90 -12.82 6.29
N GLY A 86 17.51 -11.83 5.64
CA GLY A 86 18.88 -11.96 5.16
C GLY A 86 19.89 -12.04 6.30
N GLN A 87 21.16 -12.25 5.97
CA GLN A 87 22.22 -12.53 6.96
C GLN A 87 22.47 -11.35 7.91
N LYS A 88 22.18 -10.11 7.49
CA LYS A 88 22.29 -8.90 8.34
C LYS A 88 20.95 -8.53 8.96
N GLY A 89 19.94 -9.40 8.85
CA GLY A 89 18.59 -9.16 9.32
C GLY A 89 17.74 -8.34 8.35
N GLU A 90 18.15 -8.12 7.10
CA GLU A 90 17.37 -7.39 6.10
C GLU A 90 16.09 -8.13 5.67
N TYR A 91 15.06 -7.40 5.23
CA TYR A 91 13.97 -8.01 4.47
C TYR A 91 14.49 -8.43 3.09
N ILE A 92 14.06 -9.58 2.59
CA ILE A 92 14.39 -10.03 1.22
C ILE A 92 13.14 -9.90 0.37
N VAL A 93 13.22 -9.10 -0.70
CA VAL A 93 12.13 -8.89 -1.65
C VAL A 93 12.57 -9.37 -3.03
N TYR A 94 11.79 -10.25 -3.63
CA TYR A 94 11.90 -10.63 -5.03
C TYR A 94 10.95 -9.81 -5.89
N LEU A 95 11.43 -9.38 -7.06
CA LEU A 95 10.61 -8.77 -8.09
C LEU A 95 10.72 -9.58 -9.39
N ASP A 96 9.59 -9.76 -10.05
CA ASP A 96 9.48 -10.42 -11.36
C ASP A 96 9.22 -9.38 -12.44
N THR A 97 10.25 -8.57 -12.66
CA THR A 97 10.28 -7.52 -13.66
C THR A 97 11.72 -7.31 -14.12
N HIS A 98 11.88 -6.85 -15.35
CA HIS A 98 13.18 -6.58 -15.96
C HIS A 98 13.04 -5.45 -16.98
N GLY A 99 14.17 -4.93 -17.45
CA GLY A 99 14.22 -3.84 -18.40
C GLY A 99 13.54 -2.56 -17.90
N ARG A 100 12.98 -1.77 -18.83
CA ARG A 100 12.42 -0.43 -18.57
C ARG A 100 10.92 -0.43 -18.26
N TYR A 101 10.35 -1.55 -17.81
CA TYR A 101 8.95 -1.63 -17.40
C TYR A 101 8.74 -1.01 -15.99
N TRP A 102 9.09 0.27 -15.80
CA TRP A 102 9.10 0.93 -14.49
C TRP A 102 7.76 0.84 -13.74
N CYS A 103 6.62 0.81 -14.44
CA CYS A 103 5.31 0.57 -13.81
C CYS A 103 5.27 -0.75 -13.02
N GLN A 104 5.88 -1.83 -13.55
CA GLN A 104 5.96 -3.12 -12.85
C GLN A 104 6.88 -3.06 -11.64
N TYR A 105 8.02 -2.35 -11.71
CA TYR A 105 8.88 -2.15 -10.54
C TYR A 105 8.13 -1.41 -9.43
N VAL A 106 7.43 -0.32 -9.76
CA VAL A 106 6.66 0.45 -8.78
C VAL A 106 5.53 -0.39 -8.20
N PHE A 107 4.74 -1.06 -9.05
CA PHE A 107 3.60 -1.87 -8.64
C PHE A 107 4.04 -3.03 -7.75
N GLN A 108 4.95 -3.88 -8.23
CA GLN A 108 5.39 -5.07 -7.48
C GLN A 108 6.10 -4.69 -6.18
N PHE A 109 7.02 -3.73 -6.22
CA PHE A 109 7.75 -3.35 -5.02
C PHE A 109 6.85 -2.71 -3.97
N ALA A 110 5.88 -1.87 -4.38
CA ALA A 110 4.90 -1.30 -3.48
C ALA A 110 4.01 -2.37 -2.83
N HIS A 111 3.64 -3.43 -3.55
CA HIS A 111 2.95 -4.61 -3.01
C HIS A 111 3.77 -5.25 -1.88
N GLU A 112 5.02 -5.59 -2.18
CA GLU A 112 5.87 -6.32 -1.22
C GLU A 112 6.23 -5.48 0.01
N ILE A 113 6.46 -4.16 -0.13
CA ILE A 113 6.63 -3.30 1.06
C ILE A 113 5.32 -3.06 1.80
N GLY A 114 4.16 -3.23 1.14
CA GLY A 114 2.86 -3.26 1.80
C GLY A 114 2.80 -4.37 2.85
N HIS A 115 3.25 -5.58 2.52
CA HIS A 115 3.38 -6.69 3.46
C HIS A 115 4.30 -6.33 4.64
N ILE A 116 5.46 -5.72 4.35
CA ILE A 116 6.40 -5.25 5.38
C ILE A 116 5.73 -4.24 6.32
N ILE A 117 5.01 -3.25 5.78
CA ILE A 117 4.30 -2.24 6.57
C ILE A 117 3.20 -2.89 7.43
N CYS A 118 2.48 -3.87 6.88
CA CYS A 118 1.44 -4.60 7.59
C CYS A 118 1.97 -5.53 8.69
N GLY A 119 3.28 -5.81 8.70
CA GLY A 119 3.89 -6.78 9.61
C GLY A 119 3.55 -8.23 9.24
N PHE A 120 3.64 -8.57 7.95
CA PHE A 120 3.32 -9.89 7.41
C PHE A 120 3.82 -11.08 8.25
N HIS A 121 2.96 -12.10 8.41
CA HIS A 121 3.24 -13.28 9.21
C HIS A 121 2.60 -14.53 8.58
N LYS A 122 3.35 -15.65 8.55
CA LYS A 122 2.92 -16.92 7.94
C LYS A 122 1.68 -17.54 8.58
N GLU A 123 1.40 -17.18 9.83
CA GLU A 123 0.23 -17.64 10.58
C GLU A 123 -1.06 -16.88 10.21
N ASN A 124 -0.99 -15.76 9.48
CA ASN A 124 -2.15 -14.93 9.09
C ASN A 124 -3.00 -15.54 7.95
N ARG A 125 -3.19 -16.86 7.91
CA ARG A 125 -3.80 -17.52 6.75
C ARG A 125 -5.26 -17.11 6.50
N LYS A 126 -6.05 -16.95 7.57
CA LYS A 126 -7.50 -16.69 7.47
C LYS A 126 -7.84 -15.27 6.99
N HIS A 127 -6.95 -14.31 7.24
CA HIS A 127 -7.16 -12.91 6.90
C HIS A 127 -6.11 -12.37 5.92
N LEU A 128 -5.30 -13.26 5.33
CA LEU A 128 -4.29 -12.92 4.32
C LEU A 128 -4.92 -12.17 3.15
N TRP A 129 -6.14 -12.51 2.73
CA TRP A 129 -6.84 -11.80 1.66
C TRP A 129 -6.96 -10.28 1.89
N PHE A 130 -7.13 -9.87 3.15
CA PHE A 130 -7.26 -8.46 3.49
C PHE A 130 -5.90 -7.77 3.47
N GLU A 131 -4.85 -8.47 3.88
CA GLU A 131 -3.46 -8.01 3.75
C GLU A 131 -3.06 -7.86 2.28
N GLU A 132 -3.32 -8.88 1.44
CA GLU A 132 -3.10 -8.83 -0.01
C GLU A 132 -3.87 -7.68 -0.67
N THR A 133 -5.11 -7.43 -0.23
CA THR A 133 -5.89 -6.26 -0.67
C THR A 133 -5.20 -4.95 -0.32
N ILE A 134 -4.67 -4.81 0.90
CA ILE A 134 -3.94 -3.60 1.31
C ILE A 134 -2.64 -3.46 0.50
N CYS A 135 -1.96 -4.56 0.17
CA CYS A 135 -0.76 -4.54 -0.67
C CYS A 135 -1.07 -4.12 -2.12
N GLU A 136 -2.21 -4.55 -2.67
CA GLU A 136 -2.71 -4.05 -3.95
C GLU A 136 -3.06 -2.55 -3.87
N VAL A 137 -3.65 -2.08 -2.75
CA VAL A 137 -3.86 -0.63 -2.51
C VAL A 137 -2.52 0.12 -2.48
N ALA A 138 -1.49 -0.43 -1.84
CA ALA A 138 -0.16 0.18 -1.80
C ALA A 138 0.41 0.35 -3.22
N SER A 139 0.21 -0.65 -4.07
CA SER A 139 0.59 -0.62 -5.49
C SER A 139 -0.10 0.48 -6.27
N LEU A 140 -1.43 0.58 -6.16
CA LEU A 140 -2.21 1.63 -6.84
C LEU A 140 -1.87 3.03 -6.31
N PHE A 141 -1.73 3.17 -4.99
CA PHE A 141 -1.34 4.41 -4.33
C PHE A 141 0.04 4.88 -4.80
N ALA A 142 1.01 3.97 -4.86
CA ALA A 142 2.37 4.27 -5.31
C ALA A 142 2.37 4.68 -6.79
N LEU A 143 1.66 3.98 -7.66
CA LEU A 143 1.56 4.37 -9.08
C LEU A 143 0.95 5.76 -9.28
N GLN A 144 -0.16 6.07 -8.60
CA GLN A 144 -0.79 7.39 -8.68
C GLN A 144 0.13 8.49 -8.13
N SER A 145 0.82 8.23 -7.01
CA SER A 145 1.74 9.19 -6.41
C SER A 145 2.98 9.40 -7.28
N MET A 146 3.53 8.33 -7.84
CA MET A 146 4.66 8.38 -8.77
C MET A 146 4.30 9.11 -10.05
N SER A 147 3.10 8.93 -10.62
CA SER A 147 2.68 9.70 -11.79
C SER A 147 2.72 11.21 -11.53
N LYS A 148 2.23 11.66 -10.36
CA LYS A 148 2.28 13.08 -9.97
C LYS A 148 3.71 13.55 -9.76
N GLN A 149 4.49 12.84 -8.96
CA GLN A 149 5.85 13.26 -8.62
C GLN A 149 6.80 13.23 -9.83
N TRP A 150 6.75 12.18 -10.65
CA TRP A 150 7.68 11.97 -11.76
C TRP A 150 7.46 12.98 -12.89
N LYS A 151 6.25 13.53 -13.01
CA LYS A 151 5.95 14.63 -13.93
C LYS A 151 6.81 15.86 -13.65
N ASP A 152 7.06 16.16 -12.38
CA ASP A 152 7.80 17.35 -11.96
C ASP A 152 9.27 17.03 -11.63
N PHE A 153 9.53 15.85 -11.06
CA PHE A 153 10.83 15.41 -10.55
C PHE A 153 11.16 13.98 -11.00
N PRO A 154 11.38 13.75 -12.31
CA PRO A 154 11.76 12.42 -12.79
C PRO A 154 13.13 12.02 -12.23
N PRO A 155 13.39 10.71 -12.01
CA PRO A 155 14.70 10.23 -11.58
C PRO A 155 15.80 10.53 -12.61
N PHE A 156 15.42 10.61 -13.89
CA PHE A 156 16.28 10.97 -15.01
C PHE A 156 15.50 11.88 -15.98
N PRO A 157 16.10 12.98 -16.49
CA PRO A 157 15.37 13.96 -17.31
C PRO A 157 14.67 13.37 -18.54
N ASN A 158 15.29 12.37 -19.19
CA ASN A 158 14.73 11.69 -20.37
C ASN A 158 13.51 10.80 -20.08
N LEU A 159 13.18 10.55 -18.80
CA LEU A 159 12.03 9.73 -18.41
C LEU A 159 10.82 10.56 -17.98
N LYS A 160 10.83 11.89 -18.12
CA LYS A 160 9.71 12.76 -17.71
C LYS A 160 8.36 12.29 -18.27
N ASN A 161 8.33 11.92 -19.55
CA ASN A 161 7.11 11.48 -20.24
C ASN A 161 6.60 10.11 -19.77
N TYR A 162 7.40 9.34 -19.02
CA TYR A 162 6.98 8.06 -18.47
C TYR A 162 5.95 8.22 -17.34
N ALA A 163 5.81 9.43 -16.77
CA ALA A 163 4.86 9.72 -15.70
C ALA A 163 3.41 9.30 -16.04
N ASP A 164 3.01 9.43 -17.30
CA ASP A 164 1.66 9.09 -17.77
C ASP A 164 1.42 7.58 -17.80
N GLU A 165 2.46 6.77 -18.03
CA GLU A 165 2.36 5.31 -18.04
C GLU A 165 1.99 4.75 -16.67
N PHE A 166 2.45 5.37 -15.56
CA PHE A 166 2.03 4.97 -14.21
C PHE A 166 0.53 5.16 -14.00
N ASN A 167 0.00 6.32 -14.41
CA ASN A 167 -1.42 6.60 -14.26
C ASN A 167 -2.27 5.70 -15.17
N LYS A 168 -1.81 5.44 -16.39
CA LYS A 168 -2.44 4.50 -17.31
C LYS A 168 -2.49 3.09 -16.72
N TYR A 169 -1.38 2.61 -16.16
CA TYR A 169 -1.32 1.30 -15.51
C TYR A 169 -2.31 1.22 -14.33
N ALA A 170 -2.29 2.20 -13.43
CA ALA A 170 -3.21 2.25 -12.30
C ALA A 170 -4.68 2.30 -12.74
N THR A 171 -4.99 3.13 -13.74
CA THR A 171 -6.35 3.30 -14.28
C THR A 171 -6.87 2.02 -14.92
N ASN A 172 -6.05 1.33 -15.71
CA ASN A 172 -6.43 0.05 -16.30
C ASN A 172 -6.77 -0.98 -15.21
N ARG A 173 -5.90 -1.12 -14.19
CA ARG A 173 -6.13 -2.00 -13.04
C ARG A 173 -7.42 -1.65 -12.28
N MET A 174 -7.71 -0.37 -12.08
CA MET A 174 -8.93 0.04 -11.38
C MET A 174 -10.18 -0.19 -12.23
N ASN A 175 -10.15 0.11 -13.54
CA ASN A 175 -11.30 -0.02 -14.42
C ASN A 175 -11.76 -1.47 -14.55
N GLU A 176 -10.81 -2.41 -14.70
CA GLU A 176 -11.07 -3.87 -14.71
C GLU A 176 -11.75 -4.37 -13.44
N ASN A 177 -11.61 -3.63 -12.33
CA ASN A 177 -11.97 -4.07 -11.00
C ASN A 177 -13.00 -3.15 -10.31
N SER A 178 -13.59 -2.22 -11.06
CA SER A 178 -14.47 -1.19 -10.50
C SER A 178 -15.88 -1.71 -10.21
N PHE A 179 -16.53 -1.10 -9.22
CA PHE A 179 -17.95 -1.28 -8.95
C PHE A 179 -18.73 -0.05 -9.38
N SER A 180 -19.94 -0.24 -9.92
CA SER A 180 -20.84 0.86 -10.28
C SER A 180 -21.40 1.63 -9.07
N GLY A 181 -21.13 1.15 -7.85
CA GLY A 181 -21.49 1.85 -6.61
C GLY A 181 -21.26 0.99 -5.38
N LEU A 182 -21.28 1.63 -4.21
CA LEU A 182 -20.95 0.98 -2.94
C LEU A 182 -21.90 -0.18 -2.58
N ASN A 183 -23.18 -0.09 -2.96
CA ASN A 183 -24.14 -1.18 -2.77
C ASN A 183 -23.73 -2.46 -3.52
N LYS A 184 -23.19 -2.32 -4.75
CA LYS A 184 -22.71 -3.46 -5.54
C LYS A 184 -21.47 -4.08 -4.93
N PHE A 185 -20.57 -3.26 -4.38
CA PHE A 185 -19.45 -3.75 -3.59
C PHE A 185 -19.93 -4.54 -2.36
N HIS A 186 -20.90 -4.02 -1.59
CA HIS A 186 -21.42 -4.74 -0.42
C HIS A 186 -22.10 -6.06 -0.79
N ASP A 187 -22.88 -6.10 -1.87
CA ASP A 187 -23.51 -7.33 -2.37
C ASP A 187 -22.44 -8.35 -2.77
N TRP A 188 -21.46 -7.92 -3.55
CA TRP A 188 -20.35 -8.75 -3.99
C TRP A 188 -19.55 -9.30 -2.80
N PHE A 189 -19.14 -8.44 -1.86
CA PHE A 189 -18.38 -8.86 -0.68
C PHE A 189 -19.14 -9.90 0.13
N ARG A 190 -20.45 -9.71 0.37
CA ARG A 190 -21.27 -10.69 1.09
C ARG A 190 -21.31 -12.06 0.42
N GLN A 191 -21.32 -12.09 -0.92
CA GLN A 191 -21.35 -13.31 -1.72
C GLN A 191 -19.97 -14.01 -1.80
N ASN A 192 -18.88 -13.25 -1.67
CA ASN A 192 -17.52 -13.72 -1.97
C ASN A 192 -16.62 -13.85 -0.72
N LYS A 193 -17.10 -13.45 0.47
CA LYS A 193 -16.28 -13.42 1.70
C LYS A 193 -15.64 -14.75 2.09
N ASP A 194 -16.30 -15.86 1.80
CA ASP A 194 -15.78 -17.19 2.15
C ASP A 194 -14.72 -17.63 1.12
N ASP A 195 -14.93 -17.32 -0.16
CA ASP A 195 -13.95 -17.54 -1.23
C ASP A 195 -12.68 -16.71 -1.02
N LEU A 196 -12.79 -15.50 -0.48
CA LEU A 196 -11.63 -14.69 -0.09
C LEU A 196 -10.77 -15.40 0.96
N VAL A 197 -11.39 -16.09 1.92
CA VAL A 197 -10.65 -16.85 2.93
C VAL A 197 -9.99 -18.09 2.32
N GLN A 198 -10.65 -18.74 1.36
CA GLN A 198 -10.14 -19.95 0.71
C GLN A 198 -9.04 -19.64 -0.32
N ASN A 199 -9.15 -18.51 -1.02
CA ASN A 199 -8.27 -18.07 -2.11
C ASN A 199 -7.69 -16.67 -1.82
N PRO A 200 -6.90 -16.50 -0.75
CA PRO A 200 -6.52 -15.17 -0.28
C PRO A 200 -5.64 -14.38 -1.24
N MET A 201 -4.95 -15.05 -2.16
CA MET A 201 -4.07 -14.44 -3.15
C MET A 201 -4.75 -14.23 -4.52
N ASP A 202 -6.08 -14.38 -4.62
CA ASP A 202 -6.79 -14.12 -5.88
C ASP A 202 -6.67 -12.64 -6.28
N ARG A 203 -5.88 -12.39 -7.31
CA ARG A 203 -5.56 -11.04 -7.79
C ARG A 203 -6.77 -10.28 -8.34
N SER A 204 -7.78 -10.98 -8.86
CA SER A 204 -9.01 -10.33 -9.36
C SER A 204 -9.86 -9.87 -8.19
N MET A 205 -10.05 -10.71 -7.18
CA MET A 205 -10.80 -10.36 -5.98
C MET A 205 -10.12 -9.24 -5.19
N ASN A 206 -8.80 -9.34 -5.01
CA ASN A 206 -7.99 -8.32 -4.33
C ASN A 206 -7.99 -6.99 -5.09
N GLY A 207 -7.91 -7.04 -6.42
CA GLY A 207 -8.06 -5.86 -7.29
C GLY A 207 -9.42 -5.17 -7.14
N LYS A 208 -10.51 -5.95 -7.07
CA LYS A 208 -11.86 -5.41 -6.84
C LYS A 208 -11.96 -4.65 -5.52
N MET A 209 -11.48 -5.24 -4.44
CA MET A 209 -11.53 -4.58 -3.13
C MET A 209 -10.59 -3.37 -3.06
N SER A 210 -9.40 -3.46 -3.65
CA SER A 210 -8.41 -2.37 -3.63
C SER A 210 -8.91 -1.12 -4.37
N SER A 211 -9.68 -1.30 -5.46
CA SER A 211 -10.29 -0.17 -6.20
C SER A 211 -11.23 0.67 -5.32
N VAL A 212 -11.91 0.04 -4.34
CA VAL A 212 -12.77 0.72 -3.37
C VAL A 212 -11.94 1.33 -2.23
N LEU A 213 -11.02 0.54 -1.67
CA LEU A 213 -10.24 0.93 -0.49
C LEU A 213 -9.25 2.07 -0.79
N LEU A 214 -8.75 2.20 -2.02
CA LEU A 214 -7.77 3.21 -2.40
C LEU A 214 -8.18 4.62 -1.97
N SER A 215 -9.47 4.98 -2.14
CA SER A 215 -9.98 6.29 -1.76
C SER A 215 -9.87 6.58 -0.26
N TYR A 216 -9.95 5.56 0.60
CA TYR A 216 -9.80 5.70 2.05
C TYR A 216 -8.35 5.94 2.44
N PHE A 217 -7.41 5.30 1.74
CA PHE A 217 -5.97 5.47 1.98
C PHE A 217 -5.47 6.83 1.49
N THR A 218 -5.93 7.27 0.31
CA THR A 218 -5.54 8.56 -0.26
C THR A 218 -6.02 9.76 0.55
N ASN A 219 -7.17 9.63 1.22
CA ASN A 219 -7.83 10.75 1.93
C ASN A 219 -7.66 10.73 3.46
N ASP A 220 -6.82 9.84 4.01
CA ASP A 220 -6.60 9.74 5.45
C ASP A 220 -5.10 9.64 5.78
N SER A 221 -4.57 10.63 6.50
CA SER A 221 -3.16 10.71 6.87
C SER A 221 -2.71 9.63 7.86
N PHE A 222 -3.64 8.94 8.52
CA PHE A 222 -3.33 7.86 9.45
C PHE A 222 -3.38 6.46 8.81
N SER A 223 -3.85 6.35 7.57
CA SER A 223 -4.07 5.06 6.88
C SER A 223 -2.86 4.12 6.95
N TRP A 224 -1.71 4.54 6.43
CA TRP A 224 -0.48 3.76 6.43
C TRP A 224 0.10 3.52 7.82
N SER A 225 -0.01 4.50 8.72
CA SER A 225 0.44 4.32 10.12
C SER A 225 -0.42 3.30 10.87
N ALA A 226 -1.72 3.18 10.54
CA ALA A 226 -2.59 2.17 11.13
C ALA A 226 -2.18 0.76 10.68
N CYS A 227 -1.74 0.59 9.43
CA CYS A 227 -1.30 -0.70 8.89
C CYS A 227 -0.16 -1.35 9.70
N LEU A 228 0.70 -0.56 10.36
CA LEU A 228 1.74 -1.06 11.30
C LEU A 228 1.19 -1.95 12.42
N HIS A 229 -0.12 -1.85 12.69
CA HIS A 229 -0.79 -2.53 13.79
C HIS A 229 -1.68 -3.68 13.32
N LEU A 230 -1.76 -3.93 12.00
CA LEU A 230 -2.66 -4.93 11.40
C LEU A 230 -2.32 -6.33 11.92
N ASN A 231 -1.06 -6.75 11.76
CA ASN A 231 -0.58 -8.08 12.15
C ASN A 231 0.31 -8.04 13.40
N LYS A 232 0.00 -7.17 14.37
CA LYS A 232 0.85 -7.02 15.57
C LYS A 232 0.78 -8.21 16.55
N ARG A 233 -0.32 -8.97 16.56
CA ARG A 233 -0.52 -10.10 17.49
C ARG A 233 -0.66 -11.41 16.72
N LYS A 234 0.09 -12.44 17.13
CA LYS A 234 0.08 -13.80 16.57
C LYS A 234 -1.17 -14.61 16.93
N ASN A 235 -2.37 -14.04 16.78
CA ASN A 235 -3.61 -14.76 17.08
C ASN A 235 -4.63 -14.64 15.94
N TYR A 236 -4.21 -15.14 14.77
CA TYR A 236 -4.99 -15.13 13.53
C TYR A 236 -5.89 -16.35 13.36
N ALA A 237 -5.70 -17.38 14.19
CA ALA A 237 -6.13 -18.74 13.86
C ALA A 237 -7.60 -19.05 14.18
N THR A 238 -8.28 -18.26 15.02
CA THR A 238 -9.59 -18.67 15.57
C THR A 238 -10.71 -17.64 15.45
N GLN A 239 -10.43 -16.45 14.90
CA GLN A 239 -11.35 -15.32 15.02
C GLN A 239 -12.05 -14.97 13.69
N GLY A 240 -13.26 -14.40 13.77
CA GLY A 240 -13.96 -13.84 12.62
C GLY A 240 -13.30 -12.56 12.12
N PHE A 241 -13.64 -12.11 10.92
CA PHE A 241 -13.07 -10.88 10.35
C PHE A 241 -13.40 -9.63 11.19
N ASP A 242 -14.56 -9.61 11.84
CA ASP A 242 -14.97 -8.61 12.83
C ASP A 242 -13.98 -8.49 14.00
N HIS A 243 -13.58 -9.63 14.56
CA HIS A 243 -12.60 -9.69 15.64
C HIS A 243 -11.19 -9.31 15.18
N TYR A 244 -10.84 -9.67 13.94
CA TYR A 244 -9.58 -9.25 13.33
C TYR A 244 -9.50 -7.72 13.21
N LEU A 245 -10.55 -7.07 12.69
CA LEU A 245 -10.64 -5.61 12.63
C LEU A 245 -10.69 -4.96 14.03
N TYR A 246 -11.38 -5.59 14.98
CA TYR A 246 -11.39 -5.14 16.38
C TYR A 246 -9.98 -5.15 16.99
N ASN A 247 -9.22 -6.23 16.80
CA ASN A 247 -7.85 -6.34 17.28
C ASN A 247 -6.93 -5.34 16.59
N TRP A 248 -7.08 -5.13 15.28
CA TRP A 248 -6.35 -4.10 14.55
C TRP A 248 -6.57 -2.73 15.20
N LYS A 249 -7.84 -2.34 15.39
CA LYS A 249 -8.19 -1.08 16.09
C LYS A 249 -7.59 -1.01 17.49
N LYS A 250 -7.68 -2.09 18.28
CA LYS A 250 -7.15 -2.15 19.64
C LYS A 250 -5.63 -2.04 19.70
N ASN A 251 -4.93 -2.51 18.66
CA ASN A 251 -3.48 -2.45 18.56
C ASN A 251 -2.97 -1.05 18.17
N CYS A 252 -3.80 -0.23 17.51
CA CYS A 252 -3.49 1.15 17.18
C CYS A 252 -3.31 2.01 18.43
N THR A 253 -2.26 2.82 18.45
CA THR A 253 -1.91 3.66 19.61
C THR A 253 -2.45 5.08 19.51
N LEU A 254 -2.71 5.57 18.29
CA LEU A 254 -3.22 6.92 18.04
C LEU A 254 -4.72 6.88 17.73
N ASP A 255 -5.45 7.90 18.16
CA ASP A 255 -6.89 7.96 17.90
C ASP A 255 -7.20 8.15 16.40
N GLY A 256 -6.33 8.85 15.65
CA GLY A 256 -6.43 8.93 14.20
C GLY A 256 -6.38 7.55 13.51
N GLN A 257 -5.49 6.67 13.97
CA GLN A 257 -5.41 5.29 13.48
C GLN A 257 -6.67 4.50 13.82
N LYS A 258 -7.15 4.58 15.08
CA LYS A 258 -8.38 3.91 15.50
C LYS A 258 -9.59 4.38 14.68
N ASN A 259 -9.67 5.68 14.40
CA ASN A 259 -10.72 6.28 13.58
C ASN A 259 -10.65 5.78 12.13
N PHE A 260 -9.44 5.66 11.56
CA PHE A 260 -9.26 5.05 10.25
C PHE A 260 -9.77 3.60 10.22
N VAL A 261 -9.37 2.75 11.18
CA VAL A 261 -9.88 1.37 11.27
C VAL A 261 -11.40 1.32 11.46
N GLN A 262 -11.98 2.29 12.19
CA GLN A 262 -13.43 2.41 12.30
C GLN A 262 -14.10 2.74 10.96
N LYS A 263 -13.50 3.59 10.12
CA LYS A 263 -14.02 3.86 8.76
C LYS A 263 -13.97 2.61 7.89
N ILE A 264 -12.86 1.88 7.94
CA ILE A 264 -12.69 0.64 7.17
C ILE A 264 -13.65 -0.46 7.65
N SER A 265 -13.82 -0.65 8.96
CA SER A 265 -14.80 -1.64 9.47
C SER A 265 -16.23 -1.33 9.03
N LYS A 266 -16.64 -0.05 9.04
CA LYS A 266 -17.95 0.37 8.54
C LYS A 266 -18.12 0.09 7.04
N LEU A 267 -17.07 0.21 6.23
CA LEU A 267 -17.08 -0.15 4.81
C LEU A 267 -17.44 -1.63 4.61
N PHE A 268 -17.04 -2.51 5.52
CA PHE A 268 -17.39 -3.93 5.49
C PHE A 268 -18.68 -4.26 6.27
N GLY A 269 -19.46 -3.25 6.68
CA GLY A 269 -20.69 -3.44 7.44
C GLY A 269 -20.48 -3.90 8.89
N ILE A 270 -19.28 -3.72 9.44
CA ILE A 270 -18.91 -4.15 10.79
C ILE A 270 -18.84 -2.94 11.72
N LEU A 271 -19.61 -2.98 12.81
CA LEU A 271 -19.59 -1.95 13.84
C LEU A 271 -18.68 -2.37 14.99
N LEU A 272 -17.47 -1.82 15.03
CA LEU A 272 -16.56 -2.03 16.16
C LEU A 272 -16.99 -1.20 17.39
N PRO A 273 -16.84 -1.73 18.62
CA PRO A 273 -17.00 -0.96 19.85
C PRO A 273 -16.13 0.30 19.84
N LYS A 274 -16.57 1.35 20.56
CA LYS A 274 -15.83 2.61 20.69
C LYS A 274 -14.43 2.39 21.27
#